data_AF-A0A2I1H427-F1
#
_entry.id   AF-A0A2I1H427-F1
#
_cell.length_a   1.000
_cell.length_b   1.000
_cell.length_c   1.000
_cell.angle_alpha   90.00
_cell.angle_beta   90.00
_cell.angle_gamma   90.00
#
_symmetry.space_group_name_H-M   'P 1'
#
loop_
_entity.id
_entity.type
_entity.pdbx_description
1 polymer ?
#
loop_
_entity_poly.entity_id
_entity_poly.type
_entity_poly.pdbx_seq_one_letter_code
_entity_poly.pdbx_strand_id
1 'polypeptide(L)'
;MPGSVCDIFKEPFQKYKLEQNHDVMEACKEFIQNEESKINVDEVLGNINYGEWLDKSEELQDLTKRMLESMLKVWKSPKYKAYIKKGKSINEGSYVCELLAPLLNIVMSDLPGKPIAWDIWGEEGSSASATRKGSRKIARRADYMMVAQLGKNAELEIVYLETGRPNSSQDKRVRDHKKLIRFSKDSIDTTRNMKNLKKIFNQPSTRQNLTIFTINIAGDVIELYAMRKESGIYKYCLIEKATIPLHMTSPSAVYLLIHALMTLRMAVACTIYKILYSSDSGDSEHSSSEMVVTVSTPKNS
;
A
#
# COMPACT_ATOMS: atom_id res chain seq x y z
N MET A 1 18.34 46.84 -15.84
CA MET A 1 17.98 47.06 -14.42
C MET A 1 18.46 45.85 -13.64
N PRO A 2 19.21 46.02 -12.53
CA PRO A 2 19.62 44.90 -11.69
C PRO A 2 18.42 44.33 -10.94
N GLY A 3 18.50 43.06 -10.58
CA GLY A 3 17.49 42.30 -9.84
C GLY A 3 17.05 42.97 -8.54
N SER A 4 15.88 42.55 -8.07
CA SER A 4 15.22 43.01 -6.84
C SER A 4 16.20 43.27 -5.67
N VAL A 5 15.95 44.31 -4.89
CA VAL A 5 16.64 44.64 -3.62
C VAL A 5 16.72 43.43 -2.66
N CYS A 6 15.81 42.45 -2.80
CA CYS A 6 15.85 41.19 -2.05
C CYS A 6 17.09 40.32 -2.32
N ASP A 7 17.76 40.48 -3.46
CA ASP A 7 18.93 39.67 -3.81
C ASP A 7 20.22 40.15 -3.12
N ILE A 8 20.24 41.39 -2.60
CA ILE A 8 21.35 41.97 -1.84
C ILE A 8 21.55 41.25 -0.49
N PHE A 9 20.48 40.73 0.10
CA PHE A 9 20.54 40.02 1.39
C PHE A 9 20.80 38.52 1.26
N LYS A 10 21.09 38.02 0.04
CA LYS A 10 21.39 36.60 -0.23
C LYS A 10 22.89 36.33 -0.38
N GLU A 11 23.76 37.23 0.08
CA GLU A 11 25.19 37.01 0.02
C GLU A 11 25.59 35.71 0.75
N PRO A 12 26.30 34.78 0.09
CA PRO A 12 26.65 33.50 0.68
C PRO A 12 27.52 33.70 1.93
N PHE A 13 27.04 33.22 3.08
CA PHE A 13 27.76 33.35 4.34
C PHE A 13 28.90 32.32 4.43
N GLN A 14 30.07 32.69 3.90
CA GLN A 14 31.24 31.79 3.73
C GLN A 14 31.82 31.24 5.04
N LYS A 15 31.55 31.87 6.18
CA LYS A 15 32.14 31.51 7.49
C LYS A 15 31.93 30.04 7.89
N TYR A 16 30.82 29.43 7.47
CA TYR A 16 30.50 28.04 7.76
C TYR A 16 30.57 27.13 6.52
N LYS A 17 31.08 27.64 5.40
CA LYS A 17 31.22 26.82 4.18
C LYS A 17 32.38 25.85 4.38
N LEU A 18 32.07 24.57 4.29
CA LEU A 18 33.06 23.50 4.33
C LEU A 18 33.67 23.31 2.94
N GLU A 19 34.96 22.99 2.90
CA GLU A 19 35.58 22.47 1.68
C GLU A 19 34.98 21.11 1.31
N GLN A 20 35.04 20.77 0.03
CA GLN A 20 34.53 19.49 -0.44
C GLN A 20 35.34 18.36 0.19
N ASN A 21 34.66 17.48 0.92
CA ASN A 21 35.28 16.32 1.52
C ASN A 21 35.34 15.17 0.50
N HIS A 22 36.54 14.65 0.26
CA HIS A 22 36.77 13.56 -0.69
C HIS A 22 36.07 12.27 -0.26
N ASP A 23 36.15 11.91 1.02
CA ASP A 23 35.56 10.67 1.55
C ASP A 23 34.02 10.67 1.42
N VAL A 24 33.39 11.82 1.68
CA VAL A 24 31.94 11.99 1.46
C VAL A 24 31.59 11.86 -0.02
N MET A 25 32.42 12.41 -0.90
CA MET A 25 32.20 12.31 -2.35
C MET A 25 32.35 10.87 -2.86
N GLU A 26 33.36 10.13 -2.40
CA GLU A 26 33.53 8.73 -2.74
C GLU A 26 32.37 7.88 -2.22
N ALA A 27 31.93 8.08 -0.98
CA ALA A 27 30.75 7.39 -0.45
C ALA A 27 29.47 7.65 -1.28
N CYS A 28 29.29 8.88 -1.77
CA CYS A 28 28.19 9.22 -2.68
C CYS A 28 28.31 8.49 -4.03
N LYS A 29 29.52 8.44 -4.62
CA LYS A 29 29.76 7.75 -5.89
C LYS A 29 29.50 6.26 -5.77
N GLU A 30 30.06 5.63 -4.72
CA GLU A 30 29.86 4.22 -4.43
C GLU A 30 28.37 3.89 -4.26
N PHE A 31 27.61 4.73 -3.54
CA PHE A 31 26.17 4.53 -3.39
C PHE A 31 25.43 4.53 -4.73
N ILE A 32 25.66 5.54 -5.59
CA ILE A 32 24.97 5.63 -6.89
C ILE A 32 25.34 4.45 -7.80
N GLN A 33 26.64 4.11 -7.89
CA GLN A 33 27.11 2.98 -8.70
C GLN A 33 26.53 1.65 -8.23
N ASN A 34 26.44 1.44 -6.92
CA ASN A 34 25.87 0.22 -6.35
C ASN A 34 24.37 0.10 -6.66
N GLU A 35 23.60 1.18 -6.58
CA GLU A 35 22.16 1.13 -6.92
C GLU A 35 21.92 0.88 -8.41
N GLU A 36 22.71 1.49 -9.30
CA GLU A 36 22.65 1.22 -10.74
C GLU A 36 22.94 -0.26 -11.07
N SER A 37 23.82 -0.91 -10.31
CA SER A 37 24.18 -2.31 -10.51
C SER A 37 23.11 -3.34 -10.08
N LYS A 38 22.18 -2.97 -9.19
CA LYS A 38 21.15 -3.86 -8.63
C LYS A 38 19.92 -4.06 -9.53
N ILE A 39 19.83 -3.34 -10.65
CA ILE A 39 18.65 -3.28 -11.52
C ILE A 39 18.37 -4.61 -12.28
N ASN A 40 19.26 -5.60 -12.21
CA ASN A 40 19.28 -6.70 -13.19
C ASN A 40 19.01 -8.12 -12.65
N VAL A 41 18.18 -8.25 -11.62
CA VAL A 41 17.74 -9.59 -11.16
C VAL A 41 16.23 -9.63 -11.06
N ASP A 42 15.59 -10.14 -12.12
CA ASP A 42 14.21 -10.63 -12.10
C ASP A 42 14.17 -11.86 -11.20
N GLU A 43 13.66 -11.68 -9.99
CA GLU A 43 13.39 -12.79 -9.09
C GLU A 43 12.05 -13.42 -9.47
N VAL A 44 12.12 -14.49 -10.25
CA VAL A 44 10.93 -15.28 -10.61
C VAL A 44 10.51 -16.07 -9.37
N LEU A 45 9.51 -15.57 -8.65
CA LEU A 45 8.86 -16.36 -7.60
C LEU A 45 8.23 -17.61 -8.24
N GLY A 46 8.23 -18.73 -7.51
CA GLY A 46 7.56 -19.97 -7.94
C GLY A 46 6.03 -19.88 -7.87
N ASN A 47 5.35 -21.04 -7.85
CA ASN A 47 3.91 -21.06 -7.61
C ASN A 47 3.59 -20.59 -6.18
N ILE A 48 3.07 -19.37 -6.03
CA ILE A 48 2.79 -18.76 -4.71
C ILE A 48 1.38 -19.11 -4.21
N ASN A 49 1.23 -19.44 -2.93
CA ASN A 49 -0.08 -19.53 -2.29
C ASN A 49 -0.41 -18.30 -1.44
N TYR A 50 -1.68 -18.16 -1.09
CA TYR A 50 -2.11 -17.15 -0.12
C TYR A 50 -1.70 -17.59 1.30
N GLY A 51 -1.24 -16.63 2.11
CA GLY A 51 -0.87 -16.89 3.52
C GLY A 51 0.54 -17.43 3.73
N GLU A 52 1.36 -17.52 2.68
CA GLU A 52 2.77 -17.88 2.77
C GLU A 52 3.67 -16.63 2.84
N TRP A 53 4.79 -16.76 3.53
CA TRP A 53 5.85 -15.75 3.54
C TRP A 53 6.60 -15.80 2.20
N LEU A 54 6.59 -14.70 1.47
CA LEU A 54 7.27 -14.57 0.17
C LEU A 54 8.70 -14.02 0.28
N ASP A 55 8.94 -13.14 1.27
CA ASP A 55 10.29 -12.67 1.57
C ASP A 55 11.10 -13.77 2.28
N LYS A 56 12.42 -13.76 2.07
CA LYS A 56 13.35 -14.66 2.77
C LYS A 56 13.51 -14.26 4.24
N SER A 57 13.98 -15.19 5.06
CA SER A 57 14.17 -14.93 6.50
C SER A 57 15.09 -13.73 6.77
N GLU A 58 16.14 -13.51 5.97
CA GLU A 58 17.04 -12.36 6.13
C GLU A 58 16.33 -11.04 5.81
N GLU A 59 15.51 -11.01 4.74
CA GLU A 59 14.73 -9.84 4.33
C GLU A 59 13.66 -9.48 5.37
N LEU A 60 12.95 -10.49 5.90
CA LEU A 60 11.99 -10.33 6.99
C LEU A 60 12.65 -9.73 8.24
N GLN A 61 13.85 -10.20 8.60
CA GLN A 61 14.62 -9.69 9.74
C GLN A 61 15.10 -8.24 9.49
N ASP A 62 15.59 -7.94 8.30
CA ASP A 62 16.02 -6.58 7.93
C ASP A 62 14.86 -5.58 7.95
N LEU A 63 13.73 -5.90 7.31
CA LEU A 63 12.51 -5.08 7.34
C LEU A 63 12.04 -4.84 8.77
N THR A 64 12.00 -5.89 9.58
CA THR A 64 11.63 -5.82 11.00
C THR A 64 12.57 -4.88 11.76
N LYS A 65 13.88 -5.01 11.57
CA LYS A 65 14.88 -4.16 12.21
C LYS A 65 14.72 -2.69 11.80
N ARG A 66 14.58 -2.40 10.51
CA ARG A 66 14.36 -1.03 10.00
C ARG A 66 13.10 -0.41 10.60
N MET A 67 12.00 -1.15 10.69
CA MET A 67 10.77 -0.68 11.33
C MET A 67 10.98 -0.38 12.82
N LEU A 68 11.61 -1.29 13.56
CA LEU A 68 11.91 -1.10 14.99
C LEU A 68 12.80 0.12 15.24
N GLU A 69 13.83 0.33 14.41
CA GLU A 69 14.70 1.50 14.49
C GLU A 69 13.95 2.80 14.20
N SER A 70 13.05 2.78 13.22
CA SER A 70 12.18 3.92 12.91
C SER A 70 11.28 4.28 14.11
N MET A 71 10.60 3.29 14.69
CA MET A 71 9.77 3.49 15.89
C MET A 71 10.59 3.98 17.09
N LEU A 72 11.79 3.45 17.30
CA LEU A 72 12.65 3.86 18.39
C LEU A 72 13.07 5.33 18.29
N LYS A 73 13.36 5.83 17.08
CA LYS A 73 13.64 7.25 16.83
C LYS A 73 12.45 8.11 17.24
N VAL A 74 11.24 7.72 16.86
CA VAL A 74 9.98 8.41 17.22
C VAL A 74 9.79 8.44 18.74
N TRP A 75 9.89 7.29 19.41
CA TRP A 75 9.68 7.19 20.86
C TRP A 75 10.71 8.00 21.68
N LYS A 76 11.93 8.15 21.17
CA LYS A 76 12.98 8.96 21.81
C LYS A 76 12.80 10.45 21.60
N SER A 77 11.95 10.87 20.65
CA SER A 77 11.75 12.28 20.31
C SER A 77 11.14 13.08 21.48
N PRO A 78 11.50 14.37 21.64
CA PRO A 78 10.91 15.23 22.66
C PRO A 78 9.38 15.35 22.54
N LYS A 79 8.86 15.29 21.31
CA LYS A 79 7.42 15.39 21.01
C LYS A 79 6.64 14.22 21.63
N TYR A 80 7.07 12.99 21.36
CA TYR A 80 6.40 11.81 21.88
C TYR A 80 6.66 11.62 23.38
N LYS A 81 7.83 12.02 23.90
CA LYS A 81 8.05 12.14 25.35
C LYS A 81 7.06 13.10 26.02
N ALA A 82 6.77 14.24 25.40
CA ALA A 82 5.79 15.21 25.92
C ALA A 82 4.34 14.69 25.81
N TYR A 83 4.01 13.94 24.76
CA TYR A 83 2.73 13.23 24.64
C TYR A 83 2.51 12.32 25.85
N ILE A 84 3.48 11.47 26.18
CA ILE A 84 3.40 10.52 27.31
C ILE A 84 3.34 11.26 28.65
N LYS A 85 4.27 12.20 28.89
CA LYS A 85 4.44 12.83 30.22
C LYS A 85 3.42 13.91 30.53
N LYS A 86 2.92 14.62 29.52
CA LYS A 86 2.09 15.82 29.68
C LYS A 86 0.70 15.68 29.06
N GLY A 87 0.36 14.52 28.50
CA GLY A 87 -0.91 14.28 27.82
C GLY A 87 -1.13 15.18 26.59
N LYS A 88 -0.07 15.77 26.03
CA LYS A 88 -0.18 16.66 24.87
C LYS A 88 -0.59 15.85 23.65
N SER A 89 -1.56 16.31 22.86
CA SER A 89 -1.95 15.62 21.62
C SER A 89 -0.86 15.65 20.55
N ILE A 90 -0.66 14.54 19.85
CA ILE A 90 0.10 14.49 18.59
C ILE A 90 -0.84 14.93 17.47
N ASN A 91 -0.41 15.89 16.65
CA ASN A 91 -1.18 16.30 15.48
C ASN A 91 -1.04 15.27 14.34
N GLU A 92 -2.02 15.26 13.44
CA GLU A 92 -2.11 14.31 12.33
C GLU A 92 -0.87 14.33 11.43
N GLY A 93 -0.39 15.50 11.03
CA GLY A 93 0.80 15.61 10.18
C GLY A 93 2.05 15.01 10.83
N SER A 94 2.25 15.22 12.14
CA SER A 94 3.38 14.59 12.87
C SER A 94 3.20 13.09 12.98
N TYR A 95 1.97 12.62 13.16
CA TYR A 95 1.68 11.19 13.23
C TYR A 95 1.97 10.49 11.89
N VAL A 96 1.55 11.12 10.80
CA VAL A 96 1.83 10.66 9.43
C VAL A 96 3.32 10.71 9.14
N CYS A 97 3.95 11.89 9.21
CA CYS A 97 5.33 12.08 8.76
C CYS A 97 6.37 11.36 9.63
N GLU A 98 6.16 11.29 10.94
CA GLU A 98 7.19 10.75 11.84
C GLU A 98 7.02 9.25 12.07
N LEU A 99 5.80 8.71 12.00
CA LEU A 99 5.53 7.30 12.32
C LEU A 99 4.96 6.52 11.14
N LEU A 100 3.80 6.92 10.60
CA LEU A 100 3.08 6.09 9.62
C LEU A 100 3.84 6.01 8.30
N ALA A 101 4.29 7.14 7.76
CA ALA A 101 4.98 7.19 6.47
C ALA A 101 6.31 6.43 6.49
N PRO A 102 7.20 6.59 7.49
CA PRO A 102 8.41 5.77 7.57
C PRO A 102 8.11 4.27 7.65
N LEU A 103 7.11 3.85 8.43
CA LEU A 103 6.76 2.43 8.54
C LEU A 103 6.19 1.86 7.24
N LEU A 104 5.29 2.60 6.60
CA LEU A 104 4.69 2.16 5.35
C LEU A 104 5.68 2.16 4.20
N ASN A 105 6.54 3.17 4.10
CA ASN A 105 7.60 3.19 3.09
C ASN A 105 8.56 2.01 3.27
N ILE A 106 8.89 1.60 4.51
CA ILE A 106 9.71 0.40 4.75
C ILE A 106 8.97 -0.87 4.30
N VAL A 107 7.71 -1.03 4.70
CA VAL A 107 7.00 -2.30 4.46
C VAL A 107 6.53 -2.45 3.01
N MET A 108 6.34 -1.36 2.30
CA MET A 108 5.89 -1.35 0.89
C MET A 108 7.04 -1.20 -0.10
N SER A 109 8.28 -0.89 0.35
CA SER A 109 9.46 -0.86 -0.54
C SER A 109 9.86 -2.27 -0.97
N ASP A 110 10.36 -2.41 -2.19
CA ASP A 110 10.98 -3.66 -2.68
C ASP A 110 10.12 -4.90 -2.42
N LEU A 111 8.82 -4.85 -2.78
CA LEU A 111 7.91 -5.99 -2.60
C LEU A 111 8.49 -7.26 -3.24
N PRO A 112 8.27 -8.45 -2.65
CA PRO A 112 8.76 -9.70 -3.22
C PRO A 112 8.18 -9.93 -4.62
N GLY A 113 9.00 -10.46 -5.52
CA GLY A 113 8.69 -10.54 -6.96
C GLY A 113 8.87 -9.21 -7.71
N LYS A 114 9.37 -8.18 -7.01
CA LYS A 114 9.78 -6.86 -7.53
C LYS A 114 8.81 -6.25 -8.55
N PRO A 115 7.49 -6.17 -8.25
CA PRO A 115 6.56 -5.50 -9.13
C PRO A 115 6.92 -4.01 -9.24
N ILE A 116 6.68 -3.43 -10.41
CA ILE A 116 6.78 -1.97 -10.56
C ILE A 116 5.58 -1.35 -9.84
N ALA A 117 5.83 -0.75 -8.68
CA ALA A 117 4.81 -0.09 -7.87
C ALA A 117 5.39 1.13 -7.16
N TRP A 118 4.55 2.10 -6.86
CA TRP A 118 4.96 3.33 -6.19
C TRP A 118 3.89 3.85 -5.24
N ASP A 119 4.38 4.55 -4.23
CA ASP A 119 3.60 5.15 -3.16
C ASP A 119 3.30 6.62 -3.46
N ILE A 120 2.08 7.07 -3.14
CA ILE A 120 1.65 8.46 -3.28
C ILE A 120 1.03 8.91 -1.95
N TRP A 121 1.56 9.98 -1.37
CA TRP A 121 1.09 10.55 -0.11
C TRP A 121 0.37 11.87 -0.33
N GLY A 122 -0.94 11.95 -0.07
CA GLY A 122 -1.71 13.21 0.06
C GLY A 122 -1.63 14.24 -1.09
N GLU A 123 -0.97 13.92 -2.19
CA GLU A 123 -0.63 14.87 -3.27
C GLU A 123 -1.62 14.71 -4.43
N GLU A 124 -1.87 13.47 -4.85
CA GLU A 124 -2.71 13.17 -6.01
C GLU A 124 -4.13 12.75 -5.64
N GLY A 125 -5.10 13.07 -6.51
CA GLY A 125 -6.45 12.52 -6.40
C GLY A 125 -6.51 11.14 -7.09
N SER A 126 -7.20 10.19 -6.48
CA SER A 126 -7.42 8.84 -7.04
C SER A 126 -8.00 8.93 -8.45
N SER A 127 -7.31 8.32 -9.41
CA SER A 127 -7.80 8.11 -10.78
C SER A 127 -9.05 7.24 -10.78
N ALA A 128 -9.13 6.22 -9.91
CA ALA A 128 -10.34 5.41 -9.77
C ALA A 128 -11.56 6.26 -9.38
N SER A 129 -11.40 7.14 -8.38
CA SER A 129 -12.45 8.10 -8.01
C SER A 129 -12.73 9.10 -9.14
N ALA A 130 -11.72 9.53 -9.89
CA ALA A 130 -11.87 10.46 -11.00
C ALA A 130 -12.73 9.85 -12.12
N THR A 131 -12.46 8.59 -12.48
CA THR A 131 -13.20 7.84 -13.51
C THR A 131 -14.68 7.75 -13.15
N ARG A 132 -15.01 7.37 -11.91
CA ARG A 132 -16.42 7.31 -11.49
C ARG A 132 -17.10 8.67 -11.56
N LYS A 133 -16.42 9.74 -11.12
CA LYS A 133 -16.98 11.09 -11.07
C LYS A 133 -16.95 11.81 -12.43
N GLY A 134 -16.28 11.25 -13.43
CA GLY A 134 -16.10 11.85 -14.75
C GLY A 134 -15.12 13.04 -14.79
N SER A 135 -14.39 13.33 -13.70
CA SER A 135 -13.45 14.46 -13.67
C SER A 135 -12.39 14.33 -12.58
N ARG A 136 -11.13 14.62 -12.94
CA ARG A 136 -9.99 14.67 -11.99
C ARG A 136 -10.10 15.80 -10.98
N LYS A 137 -10.74 16.94 -11.33
CA LYS A 137 -10.86 18.11 -10.43
C LYS A 137 -11.66 17.82 -9.16
N ILE A 138 -12.52 16.80 -9.22
CA ILE A 138 -13.38 16.38 -8.11
C ILE A 138 -13.00 15.00 -7.59
N ALA A 139 -11.88 14.43 -8.05
CA ALA A 139 -11.37 13.16 -7.57
C ALA A 139 -11.16 13.21 -6.05
N ARG A 140 -11.50 12.12 -5.36
CA ARG A 140 -11.18 12.00 -3.94
C ARG A 140 -9.69 11.72 -3.79
N ARG A 141 -9.09 12.33 -2.80
CA ARG A 141 -7.68 12.13 -2.41
C ARG A 141 -7.64 11.26 -1.17
N ALA A 142 -6.80 10.23 -1.20
CA ALA A 142 -6.45 9.43 -0.03
C ALA A 142 -5.24 10.04 0.68
N ASP A 143 -5.05 9.75 1.96
CA ASP A 143 -3.86 10.21 2.69
C ASP A 143 -2.61 9.47 2.18
N TYR A 144 -2.78 8.19 1.85
CA TYR A 144 -1.81 7.40 1.10
C TYR A 144 -2.50 6.48 0.10
N MET A 145 -1.84 6.22 -1.03
CA MET A 145 -2.23 5.20 -1.99
C MET A 145 -0.99 4.52 -2.58
N MET A 146 -1.12 3.25 -2.92
CA MET A 146 -0.12 2.51 -3.70
C MET A 146 -0.68 2.18 -5.07
N VAL A 147 0.09 2.42 -6.11
CA VAL A 147 -0.23 2.08 -7.49
C VAL A 147 0.72 0.99 -7.97
N ALA A 148 0.16 -0.08 -8.52
CA ALA A 148 0.93 -1.16 -9.15
C ALA A 148 0.75 -1.11 -10.68
N GLN A 149 1.85 -1.24 -11.40
CA GLN A 149 1.85 -1.42 -12.84
C GLN A 149 1.69 -2.91 -13.18
N LEU A 150 0.58 -3.25 -13.83
CA LEU A 150 0.18 -4.62 -14.18
C LEU A 150 0.53 -5.00 -15.63
N GLY A 151 1.33 -4.18 -16.30
CA GLY A 151 1.69 -4.32 -17.70
C GLY A 151 1.90 -2.95 -18.38
N LYS A 152 2.08 -2.95 -19.70
CA LYS A 152 2.37 -1.73 -20.45
C LYS A 152 1.20 -0.73 -20.35
N ASN A 153 1.42 0.35 -19.59
CA ASN A 153 0.45 1.44 -19.34
C ASN A 153 -0.84 1.00 -18.62
N ALA A 154 -0.78 -0.07 -17.83
CA ALA A 154 -1.91 -0.52 -17.00
C ALA A 154 -1.57 -0.31 -15.54
N GLU A 155 -2.15 0.73 -14.94
CA GLU A 155 -1.92 1.12 -13.55
C GLU A 155 -3.16 0.82 -12.71
N LEU A 156 -2.97 0.13 -11.59
CA LEU A 156 -4.01 -0.19 -10.64
C LEU A 156 -3.66 0.39 -9.27
N GLU A 157 -4.52 1.28 -8.78
CA GLU A 157 -4.50 1.68 -7.37
C GLU A 157 -4.95 0.50 -6.49
N ILE A 158 -4.01 -0.11 -5.76
CA ILE A 158 -4.21 -1.39 -5.07
C ILE A 158 -4.27 -1.27 -3.55
N VAL A 159 -3.70 -0.21 -2.97
CA VAL A 159 -3.80 0.10 -1.53
C VAL A 159 -4.28 1.54 -1.35
N TYR A 160 -5.16 1.77 -0.36
CA TYR A 160 -5.51 3.11 0.12
C TYR A 160 -5.40 3.21 1.63
N LEU A 161 -5.05 4.39 2.14
CA LEU A 161 -5.04 4.69 3.56
C LEU A 161 -5.77 5.99 3.86
N GLU A 162 -6.52 5.96 4.95
CA GLU A 162 -7.05 7.15 5.61
C GLU A 162 -6.65 7.11 7.08
N THR A 163 -6.32 8.28 7.60
CA THR A 163 -5.94 8.45 9.00
C THR A 163 -6.50 9.74 9.56
N GLY A 164 -6.49 9.82 10.89
CA GLY A 164 -6.54 11.08 11.59
C GLY A 164 -5.40 11.16 12.60
N ARG A 165 -5.55 12.03 13.60
CA ARG A 165 -4.69 12.03 14.80
C ARG A 165 -4.91 10.76 15.66
N PRO A 166 -3.96 10.39 16.54
CA PRO A 166 -4.12 9.22 17.40
C PRO A 166 -5.39 9.22 18.28
N ASN A 167 -5.82 10.40 18.76
CA ASN A 167 -7.05 10.57 19.51
C ASN A 167 -8.22 11.07 18.63
N SER A 168 -8.32 10.57 17.40
CA SER A 168 -9.40 10.94 16.48
C SER A 168 -10.78 10.57 17.04
N SER A 169 -11.77 11.40 16.75
CA SER A 169 -13.17 11.14 17.15
C SER A 169 -13.75 9.95 16.40
N GLN A 170 -14.77 9.32 16.99
CA GLN A 170 -15.48 8.21 16.35
C GLN A 170 -16.05 8.61 14.98
N ASP A 171 -16.59 9.83 14.85
CA ASP A 171 -17.13 10.33 13.59
C ASP A 171 -16.08 10.47 12.49
N LYS A 172 -14.84 10.86 12.81
CA LYS A 172 -13.73 10.85 11.84
C LYS A 172 -13.44 9.43 11.39
N ARG A 173 -13.25 8.50 12.35
CA ARG A 173 -12.97 7.08 12.08
C ARG A 173 -14.03 6.45 11.17
N VAL A 174 -15.32 6.70 11.43
CA VAL A 174 -16.42 6.18 10.61
C VAL A 174 -16.46 6.81 9.21
N ARG A 175 -16.19 8.11 9.09
CA ARG A 175 -16.15 8.79 7.78
C ARG A 175 -15.00 8.27 6.92
N ASP A 176 -13.83 8.09 7.51
CA ASP A 176 -12.63 7.56 6.86
C ASP A 176 -12.86 6.13 6.38
N HIS A 177 -13.40 5.28 7.25
CA HIS A 177 -13.75 3.91 6.90
C HIS A 177 -14.74 3.85 5.71
N LYS A 178 -15.78 4.69 5.70
CA LYS A 178 -16.72 4.80 4.56
C LYS A 178 -16.05 5.33 3.29
N LYS A 179 -15.04 6.20 3.43
CA LYS A 179 -14.27 6.74 2.31
C LYS A 179 -13.39 5.64 1.69
N LEU A 180 -12.72 4.83 2.51
CA LEU A 180 -11.94 3.67 2.08
C LEU A 180 -12.76 2.63 1.34
N ILE A 181 -13.93 2.24 1.87
CA ILE A 181 -14.86 1.33 1.17
C ILE A 181 -15.21 1.87 -0.22
N ARG A 182 -15.41 3.19 -0.34
CA ARG A 182 -15.70 3.80 -1.64
C ARG A 182 -14.51 3.73 -2.59
N PHE A 183 -13.29 4.01 -2.11
CA PHE A 183 -12.10 3.87 -2.94
C PHE A 183 -11.98 2.45 -3.47
N SER A 184 -12.02 1.44 -2.61
CA SER A 184 -11.88 0.04 -3.03
C SER A 184 -12.91 -0.37 -4.08
N LYS A 185 -14.17 0.04 -3.90
CA LYS A 185 -15.21 -0.22 -4.89
C LYS A 185 -14.89 0.45 -6.21
N ASP A 186 -14.52 1.74 -6.17
CA ASP A 186 -14.22 2.52 -7.36
C ASP A 186 -13.05 1.88 -8.15
N SER A 187 -11.99 1.39 -7.47
CA SER A 187 -10.85 0.72 -8.12
C SER A 187 -11.20 -0.64 -8.71
N ILE A 188 -12.03 -1.44 -8.03
CA ILE A 188 -12.53 -2.69 -8.62
C ILE A 188 -13.35 -2.38 -9.88
N ASP A 189 -14.19 -1.33 -9.85
CA ASP A 189 -15.03 -0.97 -10.98
C ASP A 189 -14.23 -0.43 -12.17
N THR A 190 -13.14 0.31 -11.93
CA THR A 190 -12.27 0.79 -13.02
C THR A 190 -11.59 -0.34 -13.78
N THR A 191 -11.35 -1.50 -13.16
CA THR A 191 -10.81 -2.67 -13.88
C THR A 191 -11.65 -3.12 -15.06
N ARG A 192 -12.97 -2.83 -15.06
CA ARG A 192 -13.89 -3.15 -16.16
C ARG A 192 -14.07 -2.03 -17.17
N ASN A 193 -13.81 -0.80 -16.74
CA ASN A 193 -14.14 0.41 -17.51
C ASN A 193 -12.92 1.02 -18.21
N MET A 194 -11.72 0.89 -17.63
CA MET A 194 -10.49 1.42 -18.22
C MET A 194 -9.92 0.42 -19.23
N LYS A 195 -9.69 0.87 -20.47
CA LYS A 195 -9.29 0.02 -21.60
C LYS A 195 -8.09 -0.90 -21.30
N ASN A 196 -7.06 -0.39 -20.64
CA ASN A 196 -5.83 -1.16 -20.38
C ASN A 196 -6.03 -2.20 -19.28
N LEU A 197 -6.69 -1.83 -18.16
CA LEU A 197 -7.04 -2.77 -17.11
C LEU A 197 -8.07 -3.80 -17.59
N LYS A 198 -9.05 -3.39 -18.39
CA LYS A 198 -10.08 -4.30 -18.94
C LYS A 198 -9.46 -5.45 -19.71
N LYS A 199 -8.39 -5.21 -20.47
CA LYS A 199 -7.70 -6.29 -21.21
C LYS A 199 -7.14 -7.35 -20.26
N ILE A 200 -6.54 -6.93 -19.15
CA ILE A 200 -5.98 -7.81 -18.12
C ILE A 200 -7.11 -8.56 -17.40
N PHE A 201 -8.11 -7.84 -16.88
CA PHE A 201 -9.19 -8.42 -16.07
C PHE A 201 -10.37 -9.01 -16.87
N ASN A 202 -10.22 -9.13 -18.19
CA ASN A 202 -11.14 -9.92 -19.02
C ASN A 202 -10.95 -11.42 -18.74
N GLN A 203 -9.74 -11.85 -18.38
CA GLN A 203 -9.45 -13.21 -17.96
C GLN A 203 -10.11 -13.52 -16.60
N PRO A 204 -10.88 -14.61 -16.49
CA PRO A 204 -11.53 -14.99 -15.24
C PRO A 204 -10.54 -15.26 -14.10
N SER A 205 -9.43 -15.93 -14.39
CA SER A 205 -8.34 -16.26 -13.46
C SER A 205 -7.78 -15.01 -12.78
N THR A 206 -7.40 -14.00 -13.58
CA THR A 206 -6.91 -12.71 -13.08
C THR A 206 -7.97 -11.96 -12.26
N ARG A 207 -9.24 -12.03 -12.68
CA ARG A 207 -10.35 -11.37 -11.97
C ARG A 207 -10.63 -11.98 -10.61
N GLN A 208 -10.47 -13.30 -10.46
CA GLN A 208 -10.62 -13.97 -9.16
C GLN A 208 -9.54 -13.55 -8.17
N ASN A 209 -8.35 -13.22 -8.67
CA ASN A 209 -7.23 -12.77 -7.84
C ASN A 209 -7.34 -11.29 -7.44
N LEU A 210 -8.19 -10.48 -8.09
CA LEU A 210 -8.33 -9.05 -7.82
C LEU A 210 -8.80 -8.79 -6.38
N THR A 211 -7.91 -8.19 -5.59
CA THR A 211 -8.19 -7.71 -4.24
C THR A 211 -7.64 -6.29 -4.09
N ILE A 212 -8.44 -5.39 -3.53
CA ILE A 212 -8.01 -4.03 -3.18
C ILE A 212 -7.89 -3.92 -1.67
N PHE A 213 -6.75 -3.45 -1.20
CA PHE A 213 -6.45 -3.35 0.23
C PHE A 213 -6.69 -1.93 0.74
N THR A 214 -7.04 -1.84 2.02
CA THR A 214 -7.21 -0.56 2.69
C THR A 214 -6.67 -0.60 4.10
N ILE A 215 -6.13 0.53 4.52
CA ILE A 215 -5.55 0.75 5.83
C ILE A 215 -6.36 1.86 6.50
N ASN A 216 -7.15 1.49 7.50
CA ASN A 216 -7.89 2.43 8.30
C ASN A 216 -7.15 2.65 9.61
N ILE A 217 -6.58 3.84 9.80
CA ILE A 217 -5.94 4.22 11.06
C ILE A 217 -7.00 4.86 11.97
N ALA A 218 -7.69 4.03 12.72
CA ALA A 218 -8.82 4.39 13.57
C ALA A 218 -8.35 4.93 14.93
N GLY A 219 -7.67 6.07 14.93
CA GLY A 219 -6.99 6.61 16.11
C GLY A 219 -5.58 6.04 16.22
N ASP A 220 -5.32 5.23 17.24
CA ASP A 220 -4.06 4.50 17.43
C ASP A 220 -4.20 3.01 17.08
N VAL A 221 -5.25 2.61 16.36
CA VAL A 221 -5.45 1.24 15.89
C VAL A 221 -5.32 1.22 14.38
N ILE A 222 -4.45 0.36 13.85
CA ILE A 222 -4.41 0.01 12.43
C ILE A 222 -5.40 -1.12 12.17
N GLU A 223 -6.26 -0.95 11.18
CA GLU A 223 -7.16 -1.98 10.69
C GLU A 223 -6.90 -2.19 9.20
N LEU A 224 -6.60 -3.43 8.82
CA LEU A 224 -6.33 -3.82 7.45
C LEU A 224 -7.54 -4.52 6.87
N TYR A 225 -8.06 -4.05 5.75
CA TYR A 225 -9.17 -4.69 5.07
C TYR A 225 -8.83 -5.04 3.61
N ALA A 226 -9.46 -6.08 3.11
CA ALA A 226 -9.48 -6.46 1.70
C ALA A 226 -10.89 -6.34 1.13
N MET A 227 -11.01 -5.71 -0.04
CA MET A 227 -12.20 -5.78 -0.87
C MET A 227 -11.98 -6.73 -2.05
N ARG A 228 -12.90 -7.68 -2.21
CA ARG A 228 -12.99 -8.57 -3.38
C ARG A 228 -14.40 -8.55 -3.96
N LYS A 229 -14.54 -8.87 -5.25
CA LYS A 229 -15.85 -9.02 -5.91
C LYS A 229 -16.08 -10.46 -6.31
N GLU A 230 -16.98 -11.14 -5.61
CA GLU A 230 -17.31 -12.54 -5.83
C GLU A 230 -18.76 -12.67 -6.29
N SER A 231 -18.99 -13.38 -7.39
CA SER A 231 -20.33 -13.59 -7.93
C SER A 231 -21.15 -12.30 -8.08
N GLY A 232 -20.48 -11.19 -8.39
CA GLY A 232 -21.09 -9.86 -8.53
C GLY A 232 -21.22 -9.06 -7.23
N ILE A 233 -20.97 -9.65 -6.07
CA ILE A 233 -21.11 -9.04 -4.74
C ILE A 233 -19.74 -8.57 -4.23
N TYR A 234 -19.68 -7.34 -3.72
CA TYR A 234 -18.48 -6.84 -3.05
C TYR A 234 -18.45 -7.36 -1.61
N LYS A 235 -17.36 -8.02 -1.24
CA LYS A 235 -17.06 -8.39 0.14
C LYS A 235 -15.91 -7.56 0.63
N TYR A 236 -16.10 -6.92 1.78
CA TYR A 236 -15.10 -6.07 2.43
C TYR A 236 -14.78 -6.67 3.80
N CYS A 237 -13.64 -7.33 3.89
CA CYS A 237 -13.30 -8.20 5.02
C CYS A 237 -12.12 -7.61 5.79
N LEU A 238 -12.22 -7.60 7.12
CA LEU A 238 -11.08 -7.32 8.00
C LEU A 238 -10.09 -8.48 7.88
N ILE A 239 -8.82 -8.17 7.62
CA ILE A 239 -7.71 -9.12 7.57
C ILE A 239 -7.04 -9.20 8.94
N GLU A 240 -6.65 -8.04 9.46
CA GLU A 240 -5.82 -7.95 10.66
C GLU A 240 -6.05 -6.59 11.35
N LYS A 241 -5.87 -6.55 12.67
CA LYS A 241 -5.89 -5.30 13.43
C LYS A 241 -4.80 -5.29 14.49
N ALA A 242 -4.19 -4.13 14.71
CA ALA A 242 -3.19 -3.96 15.76
C ALA A 242 -3.23 -2.55 16.35
N THR A 243 -2.82 -2.42 17.62
CA THR A 243 -2.57 -1.09 18.21
C THR A 243 -1.19 -0.61 17.78
N ILE A 244 -1.10 0.65 17.40
CA ILE A 244 0.13 1.35 17.01
C ILE A 244 0.78 1.88 18.29
N PRO A 245 1.95 1.35 18.72
CA PRO A 245 2.56 1.80 19.95
C PRO A 245 3.20 3.17 19.76
N LEU A 246 2.65 4.18 20.44
CA LEU A 246 3.17 5.55 20.42
C LEU A 246 4.33 5.76 21.41
N HIS A 247 4.68 4.72 22.17
CA HIS A 247 5.79 4.74 23.12
C HIS A 247 6.37 3.33 23.28
N MET A 248 7.56 3.27 23.85
CA MET A 248 8.22 2.00 24.17
C MET A 248 7.32 1.17 25.10
N THR A 249 7.01 -0.05 24.68
CA THR A 249 6.04 -0.94 25.32
C THR A 249 6.53 -2.39 25.25
N SER A 250 5.67 -3.34 25.63
CA SER A 250 5.97 -4.77 25.58
C SER A 250 6.32 -5.25 24.16
N PRO A 251 7.24 -6.21 24.01
CA PRO A 251 7.57 -6.81 22.72
C PRO A 251 6.35 -7.36 21.97
N SER A 252 5.39 -7.95 22.69
CA SER A 252 4.15 -8.49 22.10
C SER A 252 3.31 -7.43 21.41
N ALA A 253 3.17 -6.24 22.01
CA ALA A 253 2.41 -5.15 21.39
C ALA A 253 3.08 -4.61 20.13
N VAL A 254 4.43 -4.53 20.13
CA VAL A 254 5.21 -4.12 18.96
C VAL A 254 5.13 -5.18 17.85
N TYR A 255 5.23 -6.46 18.23
CA TYR A 255 5.12 -7.59 17.31
C TYR A 255 3.79 -7.60 16.56
N LEU A 256 2.66 -7.34 17.24
CA LEU A 256 1.34 -7.32 16.59
C LEU A 256 1.26 -6.26 15.48
N LEU A 257 1.84 -5.07 15.69
CA LEU A 257 1.90 -4.05 14.63
C LEU A 257 2.76 -4.51 13.46
N ILE A 258 3.96 -5.04 13.75
CA ILE A 258 4.88 -5.52 12.72
C ILE A 258 4.24 -6.65 11.91
N HIS A 259 3.61 -7.61 12.59
CA HIS A 259 2.89 -8.70 11.96
C HIS A 259 1.76 -8.18 11.05
N ALA A 260 0.99 -7.19 11.49
CA ALA A 260 -0.05 -6.58 10.65
C ALA A 260 0.54 -5.93 9.38
N LEU A 261 1.59 -5.13 9.52
CA LEU A 261 2.25 -4.48 8.38
C LEU A 261 2.83 -5.53 7.40
N MET A 262 3.50 -6.56 7.92
CA MET A 262 4.04 -7.64 7.07
C MET A 262 2.92 -8.46 6.41
N THR A 263 1.80 -8.67 7.10
CA THR A 263 0.60 -9.29 6.51
C THR A 263 0.09 -8.49 5.31
N LEU A 264 0.02 -7.15 5.42
CA LEU A 264 -0.34 -6.28 4.30
C LEU A 264 0.65 -6.43 3.14
N ARG A 265 1.96 -6.37 3.41
CA ARG A 265 3.01 -6.53 2.39
C ARG A 265 2.85 -7.83 1.62
N MET A 266 2.69 -8.95 2.32
CA MET A 266 2.53 -10.27 1.70
C MET A 266 1.24 -10.34 0.88
N ALA A 267 0.13 -9.82 1.41
CA ALA A 267 -1.15 -9.84 0.72
C ALA A 267 -1.11 -9.01 -0.58
N VAL A 268 -0.50 -7.82 -0.53
CA VAL A 268 -0.34 -6.94 -1.69
C VAL A 268 0.58 -7.59 -2.74
N ALA A 269 1.77 -8.04 -2.33
CA ALA A 269 2.73 -8.66 -3.25
C ALA A 269 2.16 -9.92 -3.90
N CYS A 270 1.55 -10.81 -3.10
CA CYS A 270 0.89 -12.02 -3.60
C CYS A 270 -0.22 -11.68 -4.60
N THR A 271 -1.02 -10.65 -4.33
CA THR A 271 -2.10 -10.22 -5.23
C THR A 271 -1.55 -9.69 -6.54
N ILE A 272 -0.54 -8.81 -6.51
CA ILE A 272 0.07 -8.26 -7.73
C ILE A 272 0.69 -9.38 -8.55
N TYR A 273 1.46 -10.27 -7.92
CA TYR A 273 2.09 -11.39 -8.58
C TYR A 273 1.05 -12.32 -9.21
N LYS A 274 0.01 -12.72 -8.48
CA LYS A 274 -1.07 -13.56 -9.04
C LYS A 274 -1.85 -12.89 -10.16
N ILE A 275 -1.91 -11.56 -10.22
CA ILE A 275 -2.52 -10.84 -11.34
C ILE A 275 -1.61 -10.86 -12.57
N LEU A 276 -0.30 -10.66 -12.36
CA LEU A 276 0.70 -10.63 -13.44
C LEU A 276 0.97 -12.00 -14.04
N TYR A 277 0.96 -13.05 -13.21
CA TYR A 277 1.43 -14.38 -13.57
C TYR A 277 0.37 -15.48 -13.40
N SER A 278 -0.92 -15.13 -13.28
CA SER A 278 -1.99 -16.14 -13.38
C SER A 278 -1.90 -16.81 -14.75
N SER A 279 -1.32 -18.00 -14.80
CA SER A 279 -1.43 -18.88 -15.95
C SER A 279 -2.88 -19.35 -16.00
N ASP A 280 -3.52 -19.29 -17.17
CA ASP A 280 -4.68 -20.15 -17.40
C ASP A 280 -4.13 -21.57 -17.32
N SER A 281 -4.23 -22.20 -16.15
CA SER A 281 -4.30 -23.65 -16.11
C SER A 281 -5.53 -23.98 -16.91
N GLY A 282 -5.34 -24.32 -18.20
CA GLY A 282 -6.42 -24.75 -19.06
C GLY A 282 -7.24 -25.76 -18.27
N ASP A 283 -8.53 -25.47 -18.13
CA ASP A 283 -9.49 -26.44 -17.66
C ASP A 283 -9.29 -27.67 -18.56
N SER A 284 -8.58 -28.66 -18.03
CA SER A 284 -8.59 -30.01 -18.57
C SER A 284 -10.04 -30.42 -18.59
N GLU A 285 -10.55 -30.66 -19.79
CA GLU A 285 -11.86 -31.23 -20.05
C GLU A 285 -12.04 -32.50 -19.21
N HIS A 286 -12.66 -32.38 -18.05
CA HIS A 286 -13.45 -33.47 -17.51
C HIS A 286 -14.90 -33.20 -17.84
N SER A 287 -15.22 -33.57 -19.09
CA SER A 287 -16.53 -34.06 -19.47
C SER A 287 -17.00 -35.06 -18.41
N SER A 288 -17.90 -34.61 -17.54
CA SER A 288 -18.83 -35.48 -16.83
C SER A 288 -20.19 -35.26 -17.47
N SER A 289 -20.47 -36.12 -18.44
CA SER A 289 -21.83 -36.34 -18.93
C SER A 289 -22.68 -36.86 -17.76
N GLU A 290 -23.62 -36.06 -17.26
CA GLU A 290 -24.74 -36.60 -16.49
C GLU A 290 -26.05 -35.86 -16.79
N MET A 291 -26.80 -36.52 -17.69
CA MET A 291 -28.24 -36.53 -17.97
C MET A 291 -29.11 -35.33 -17.58
N VAL A 292 -29.59 -34.63 -18.61
CA VAL A 292 -30.84 -33.86 -18.59
C VAL A 292 -32.01 -34.83 -18.51
N VAL A 293 -32.73 -34.86 -17.38
CA VAL A 293 -34.03 -35.52 -17.28
C VAL A 293 -35.13 -34.52 -17.64
N THR A 294 -35.62 -34.61 -18.87
CA THR A 294 -36.83 -33.91 -19.32
C THR A 294 -38.05 -34.72 -18.89
N VAL A 295 -38.89 -34.14 -18.01
CA VAL A 295 -40.20 -34.70 -17.65
C VAL A 295 -41.22 -34.24 -18.70
N SER A 296 -41.74 -35.17 -19.49
CA SER A 296 -42.90 -34.96 -20.36
C SER A 296 -44.15 -35.57 -19.72
N THR A 297 -45.21 -34.76 -19.63
CA THR A 297 -46.55 -35.18 -19.18
C THR A 297 -47.28 -35.92 -20.31
N PRO A 298 -48.06 -36.98 -20.01
CA PRO A 298 -48.92 -37.60 -21.01
C PRO A 298 -50.19 -36.76 -21.21
N LYS A 299 -50.54 -36.51 -22.47
CA LYS A 299 -51.90 -36.11 -22.87
C LYS A 299 -52.73 -37.39 -22.98
N ASN A 300 -53.82 -37.48 -22.22
CA ASN A 300 -54.79 -38.55 -22.37
C ASN A 300 -55.76 -38.22 -23.50
N SER A 301 -55.84 -39.17 -24.45
CA SER A 301 -56.98 -39.41 -25.33
C SER A 301 -58.09 -40.14 -24.58
#